data_AF-A0A952MTX9-F1
#
_entry.id   AF-A0A952MTX9-F1
#
_cell.length_a   1.000
_cell.length_b   1.000
_cell.length_c   1.000
_cell.angle_alpha   90.00
_cell.angle_beta   90.00
_cell.angle_gamma   90.00
#
_symmetry.space_group_name_H-M   'P 1'
#
loop_
_entity.id
_entity.type
_entity.pdbx_description
1 polymer ?
#
loop_
_entity_poly.entity_id
_entity_poly.type
_entity_poly.pdbx_seq_one_letter_code
_entity_poly.pdbx_strand_id
1 'polypeptide(L)'
;MRVPVLTTRFLGSSLFIAFIFLIAACTNMENAELSERTTFIKLYSGIQGIEAAAAELTDDGYIVLGNMTISRDSVLTVVFKTDKRGNRTTPIRYYQGGSGNAIKALPNNQGYIIVGERIKTDPGASQTDNIDIISARMLHISNDLDSIKTLYRRDETTNIIKTDYSGVSVTITPNNKVVVLGTYQETLSTPVRPYLQQFNASLTTEESYIEFALLQRSYRNSKSIHYLNGNFVWASSIALEQQNFDFSYATIPFIQDGSVFTNYSELGITTAATQSLRPNDIQPSKLPNIGDVGFGVVGTRANPNGSNANMIYFRVSPQGEIYPSSVKYFDAIDGSVDVATSDIQDYGTALTATSDGGFVLAGHFTTNPQKGNGLNDILLVKVDLQGNMFWMKTIGGTGSETVSTIRETEDGGLLICGTNSLSNVPSIFLIKTDREGKLKD
;
A
#
# COMPACT_ATOMS: atom_id res chain seq x y z
N MET A 1 44.31 74.22 10.96
CA MET A 1 45.62 74.86 11.23
C MET A 1 46.37 73.99 12.23
N ARG A 2 47.61 73.57 11.88
CA ARG A 2 48.65 72.89 12.70
C ARG A 2 48.47 71.40 13.09
N VAL A 3 49.31 70.59 12.43
CA VAL A 3 50.04 69.41 12.95
C VAL A 3 50.97 69.88 14.09
N PRO A 4 51.28 69.11 15.17
CA PRO A 4 52.48 68.22 15.19
C PRO A 4 52.41 67.01 16.17
N VAL A 5 52.95 65.83 15.83
CA VAL A 5 54.31 65.28 16.06
C VAL A 5 54.42 64.35 17.29
N LEU A 6 55.11 63.23 17.04
CA LEU A 6 55.57 62.15 17.90
C LEU A 6 56.17 62.56 19.25
N THR A 7 56.05 61.66 20.22
CA THR A 7 57.13 61.35 21.18
C THR A 7 57.20 59.84 21.46
N THR A 8 58.36 59.26 21.18
CA THR A 8 58.81 57.92 21.58
C THR A 8 59.72 58.02 22.82
N ARG A 9 59.57 57.10 23.79
CA ARG A 9 60.55 56.63 24.83
C ARG A 9 59.83 55.59 25.72
N PHE A 10 60.40 54.55 26.32
CA PHE A 10 61.60 53.72 26.14
C PHE A 10 61.43 52.56 27.16
N LEU A 11 61.83 51.33 26.80
CA LEU A 11 62.20 50.17 27.63
C LEU A 11 61.33 49.73 28.84
N GLY A 12 60.72 48.56 28.71
CA GLY A 12 60.21 47.74 29.81
C GLY A 12 60.17 46.27 29.39
N SER A 13 61.19 45.53 29.80
CA SER A 13 61.36 44.09 29.64
C SER A 13 60.20 43.26 30.21
N SER A 14 59.75 42.26 29.47
CA SER A 14 59.61 40.84 29.88
C SER A 14 58.42 40.19 29.18
N LEU A 15 58.73 39.13 28.43
CA LEU A 15 58.02 37.84 28.40
C LEU A 15 56.48 37.90 28.36
N PHE A 16 55.86 37.56 27.22
CA PHE A 16 54.91 36.44 27.11
C PHE A 16 54.27 36.37 25.71
N ILE A 17 54.34 35.16 25.16
CA ILE A 17 53.39 34.53 24.24
C ILE A 17 53.20 35.16 22.85
N ALA A 18 53.77 34.47 21.86
CA ALA A 18 53.31 34.51 20.48
C ALA A 18 51.85 34.07 20.39
N PHE A 19 50.97 34.96 19.94
CA PHE A 19 49.75 34.57 19.24
C PHE A 19 49.82 35.22 17.87
N ILE A 20 50.44 34.50 16.93
CA ILE A 20 50.24 34.74 15.51
C ILE A 20 48.76 34.39 15.27
N PHE A 21 47.94 35.42 15.06
CA PHE A 21 46.63 35.24 14.44
C PHE A 21 46.88 34.70 13.03
N LEU A 22 46.88 33.38 12.90
CA LEU A 22 46.69 32.74 11.62
C LEU A 22 45.25 33.06 11.23
N ILE A 23 45.08 33.98 10.28
CA ILE A 23 43.83 34.13 9.56
C ILE A 23 43.70 32.84 8.74
N ALA A 24 43.09 31.82 9.32
CA ALA A 24 42.52 30.72 8.57
C ALA A 24 41.30 31.29 7.87
N ALA A 25 41.52 31.90 6.70
CA ALA A 25 40.47 31.99 5.71
C ALA A 25 40.07 30.55 5.39
N CYS A 26 38.94 30.09 5.92
CA CYS A 26 38.30 28.87 5.43
C CYS A 26 37.82 29.14 4.00
N THR A 27 38.70 28.97 3.03
CA THR A 27 38.32 28.63 1.66
C THR A 27 37.95 27.15 1.67
N ASN A 28 36.70 26.84 2.04
CA ASN A 28 36.05 25.56 1.79
C ASN A 28 34.53 25.76 1.93
N MET A 29 33.96 26.47 0.96
CA MET A 29 32.51 26.46 0.70
C MET A 29 32.22 26.10 -0.77
N GLU A 30 33.16 25.42 -1.43
CA GLU A 30 32.90 24.72 -2.68
C GLU A 30 32.83 23.24 -2.32
N ASN A 31 31.68 22.61 -2.61
CA ASN A 31 31.28 21.23 -2.27
C ASN A 31 30.48 21.05 -0.97
N ALA A 32 29.62 22.01 -0.61
CA ALA A 32 28.33 21.58 -0.11
C ALA A 32 27.51 21.16 -1.35
N GLU A 33 27.57 19.88 -1.74
CA GLU A 33 26.54 19.35 -2.62
C GLU A 33 25.19 19.61 -1.93
N LEU A 34 24.36 20.45 -2.54
CA LEU A 34 22.96 20.54 -2.16
C LEU A 34 22.40 19.13 -2.34
N SER A 35 22.04 18.45 -1.25
CA SER A 35 21.31 17.19 -1.35
C SER A 35 20.08 17.47 -2.22
N GLU A 36 19.93 16.78 -3.34
CA GLU A 36 18.74 16.92 -4.16
C GLU A 36 17.51 16.75 -3.26
N ARG A 37 16.65 17.78 -3.19
CA ARG A 37 15.38 17.67 -2.47
C ARG A 37 14.46 16.81 -3.34
N THR A 38 14.10 15.64 -2.83
CA THR A 38 13.32 14.64 -3.58
C THR A 38 11.85 14.60 -3.19
N THR A 39 11.38 15.50 -2.32
CA THR A 39 9.97 15.61 -1.89
C THR A 39 9.11 16.30 -2.94
N PHE A 40 7.86 15.84 -3.10
CA PHE A 40 6.88 16.46 -4.01
C PHE A 40 5.44 16.09 -3.61
N ILE A 41 4.49 16.89 -4.09
CA ILE A 41 3.06 16.57 -4.07
C ILE A 41 2.55 16.79 -5.50
N LYS A 42 1.96 15.76 -6.10
CA LYS A 42 1.40 15.81 -7.45
C LYS A 42 -0.02 15.29 -7.42
N LEU A 43 -0.91 15.99 -8.11
CA LEU A 43 -2.28 15.57 -8.37
C LEU A 43 -2.42 15.25 -9.85
N TYR A 44 -3.07 14.14 -10.15
CA TYR A 44 -3.38 13.69 -11.50
C TYR A 44 -4.88 13.50 -11.58
N SER A 45 -5.50 14.24 -12.50
CA SER A 45 -6.93 14.14 -12.80
C SER A 45 -7.10 13.61 -14.23
N GLY A 46 -8.20 12.91 -14.46
CA GLY A 46 -8.59 12.43 -15.78
C GLY A 46 -9.65 13.31 -16.43
N ILE A 47 -10.22 12.81 -17.53
CA ILE A 47 -11.44 13.39 -18.16
C ILE A 47 -12.66 13.33 -17.22
N GLN A 48 -12.65 12.39 -16.29
CA GLN A 48 -13.54 12.26 -15.15
C GLN A 48 -12.69 11.99 -13.91
N GLY A 49 -13.34 11.85 -12.75
CA GLY A 49 -12.67 11.47 -11.53
C GLY A 49 -11.90 10.16 -11.67
N ILE A 50 -10.68 10.13 -11.14
CA ILE A 50 -9.83 8.92 -11.12
C ILE A 50 -9.40 8.60 -9.70
N GLU A 51 -9.56 7.35 -9.32
CA GLU A 51 -9.20 6.84 -8.00
C GLU A 51 -7.92 6.00 -8.10
N ALA A 52 -7.01 6.14 -7.14
CA ALA A 52 -5.79 5.36 -7.11
C ALA A 52 -6.05 3.93 -6.64
N ALA A 53 -5.44 2.96 -7.31
CA ALA A 53 -5.48 1.56 -6.91
C ALA A 53 -4.12 1.09 -6.40
N ALA A 54 -3.04 1.41 -7.12
CA ALA A 54 -1.69 0.99 -6.74
C ALA A 54 -0.61 1.92 -7.33
N ALA A 55 0.59 1.86 -6.77
CA ALA A 55 1.79 2.41 -7.40
C ALA A 55 3.00 1.51 -7.13
N GLU A 56 3.89 1.37 -8.11
CA GLU A 56 5.16 0.66 -7.95
C GLU A 56 6.34 1.54 -8.34
N LEU A 57 7.48 1.28 -7.68
CA LEU A 57 8.76 1.88 -8.04
C LEU A 57 9.24 1.27 -9.37
N THR A 58 9.81 2.10 -10.22
CA THR A 58 10.55 1.70 -11.43
C THR A 58 11.95 2.32 -11.37
N ASP A 59 12.87 1.81 -12.19
CA ASP A 59 14.26 2.31 -12.23
C ASP A 59 14.32 3.83 -12.51
N ASP A 60 13.38 4.32 -13.32
CA ASP A 60 13.28 5.71 -13.79
C ASP A 60 12.25 6.57 -13.02
N GLY A 61 11.50 6.00 -12.09
CA GLY A 61 10.46 6.71 -11.34
C GLY A 61 9.39 5.80 -10.79
N TYR A 62 8.15 6.02 -11.21
CA TYR A 62 7.00 5.30 -10.67
C TYR A 62 6.00 4.95 -11.77
N ILE A 63 5.39 3.76 -11.67
CA ILE A 63 4.18 3.41 -12.42
C ILE A 63 2.97 3.51 -11.50
N VAL A 64 1.91 4.14 -12.00
CA VAL A 64 0.69 4.42 -11.23
C VAL A 64 -0.49 3.74 -11.90
N LEU A 65 -1.28 3.03 -11.09
CA LEU A 65 -2.53 2.37 -11.45
C LEU A 65 -3.70 3.07 -10.75
N GLY A 66 -4.76 3.33 -11.49
CA GLY A 66 -6.02 3.80 -10.96
C GLY A 66 -7.21 3.31 -11.76
N ASN A 67 -8.39 3.77 -11.37
CA ASN A 67 -9.67 3.40 -11.97
C ASN A 67 -10.50 4.65 -12.24
N MET A 68 -11.22 4.65 -13.35
CA MET A 68 -12.19 5.70 -13.73
C MET A 68 -13.56 5.06 -13.91
N THR A 69 -14.50 5.44 -13.06
CA THR A 69 -15.89 4.98 -13.15
C THR A 69 -16.65 5.87 -14.13
N ILE A 70 -17.04 5.31 -15.28
CA ILE A 70 -17.80 6.03 -16.32
C ILE A 70 -19.31 5.86 -16.10
N SER A 71 -19.71 4.66 -15.70
CA SER A 71 -21.08 4.30 -15.33
C SER A 71 -21.02 3.13 -14.34
N ARG A 72 -22.19 2.69 -13.87
CA ARG A 72 -22.31 1.54 -12.96
C ARG A 72 -21.56 0.30 -13.48
N ASP A 73 -21.65 0.03 -14.78
CA ASP A 73 -21.14 -1.22 -15.38
C ASP A 73 -19.87 -0.99 -16.23
N SER A 74 -19.32 0.22 -16.17
CA SER A 74 -18.17 0.62 -17.00
C SER A 74 -17.13 1.33 -16.16
N VAL A 75 -16.04 0.60 -15.92
CA VAL A 75 -14.83 1.09 -15.27
C VAL A 75 -13.66 0.96 -16.25
N LEU A 76 -12.85 2.01 -16.34
CA LEU A 76 -11.60 2.01 -17.09
C LEU A 76 -10.45 1.84 -16.13
N THR A 77 -9.53 0.93 -16.45
CA THR A 77 -8.22 0.89 -15.81
C THR A 77 -7.38 2.04 -16.34
N VAL A 78 -6.77 2.81 -15.44
CA VAL A 78 -5.96 4.01 -15.75
C VAL A 78 -4.50 3.71 -15.40
N VAL A 79 -3.58 3.93 -16.34
CA VAL A 79 -2.15 3.72 -16.09
C VAL A 79 -1.31 4.86 -16.67
N PHE A 80 -0.30 5.29 -15.93
CA PHE A 80 0.74 6.20 -16.42
C PHE A 80 2.06 6.00 -15.66
N LYS A 81 3.16 6.43 -16.28
CA LYS A 81 4.47 6.50 -15.63
C LYS A 81 4.81 7.94 -15.26
N THR A 82 5.66 8.07 -14.26
CA THR A 82 6.27 9.32 -13.82
C THR A 82 7.76 9.18 -13.61
N ASP A 83 8.50 10.29 -13.64
CA ASP A 83 9.88 10.35 -13.18
C ASP A 83 9.97 10.27 -11.64
N LYS A 84 11.19 10.19 -11.08
CA LYS A 84 11.42 10.17 -9.62
C LYS A 84 10.90 11.42 -8.88
N ARG A 85 10.55 12.50 -9.59
CA ARG A 85 9.96 13.75 -9.07
C ARG A 85 8.44 13.83 -9.29
N GLY A 86 7.81 12.75 -9.75
CA GLY A 86 6.38 12.65 -10.01
C GLY A 86 5.90 13.39 -11.27
N ASN A 87 6.78 13.85 -12.16
CA ASN A 87 6.31 14.40 -13.43
C ASN A 87 5.96 13.26 -14.38
N ARG A 88 4.80 13.31 -15.04
CA ARG A 88 4.40 12.25 -15.97
C ARG A 88 5.38 12.15 -17.13
N THR A 89 5.86 10.95 -17.39
CA THR A 89 6.74 10.62 -18.54
C THR A 89 5.97 9.98 -19.69
N THR A 90 4.75 9.50 -19.43
CA THR A 90 3.82 9.00 -20.44
C THR A 90 2.48 9.74 -20.37
N PRO A 91 1.71 9.80 -21.47
CA PRO A 91 0.30 10.13 -21.39
C PRO A 91 -0.45 9.09 -20.55
N ILE A 92 -1.60 9.49 -19.99
CA ILE A 92 -2.50 8.54 -19.31
C ILE A 92 -3.06 7.56 -20.36
N ARG A 93 -2.94 6.26 -20.08
CA ARG A 93 -3.58 5.19 -20.83
C ARG A 93 -4.85 4.73 -20.13
N TYR A 94 -5.86 4.43 -20.91
CA TYR A 94 -7.15 3.94 -20.46
C TYR A 94 -7.41 2.58 -21.09
N TYR A 95 -7.58 1.55 -20.28
CA TYR A 95 -7.94 0.21 -20.74
C TYR A 95 -9.38 -0.09 -20.39
N GLN A 96 -10.18 -0.28 -21.43
CA GLN A 96 -11.58 -0.67 -21.34
C GLN A 96 -11.72 -2.07 -20.72
N GLY A 97 -12.90 -2.36 -20.17
CA GLY A 97 -13.31 -3.72 -19.82
C GLY A 97 -12.98 -4.16 -18.39
N GLY A 98 -12.82 -3.22 -17.45
CA GLY A 98 -12.67 -3.56 -16.04
C GLY A 98 -11.78 -2.62 -15.23
N SER A 99 -11.78 -2.83 -13.91
CA SER A 99 -10.88 -2.19 -12.95
C SER A 99 -9.53 -2.91 -12.89
N GLY A 100 -8.53 -2.21 -12.34
CA GLY A 100 -7.28 -2.79 -11.87
C GLY A 100 -7.16 -2.62 -10.35
N ASN A 101 -6.79 -3.71 -9.67
CA ASN A 101 -6.58 -3.78 -8.22
C ASN A 101 -5.08 -3.78 -7.86
N ALA A 102 -4.26 -4.49 -8.64
CA ALA A 102 -2.81 -4.53 -8.45
C ALA A 102 -2.08 -4.51 -9.79
N ILE A 103 -0.86 -3.96 -9.78
CA ILE A 103 0.06 -3.93 -10.92
C ILE A 103 1.42 -4.44 -10.49
N LYS A 104 2.10 -5.21 -11.37
CA LYS A 104 3.43 -5.72 -11.13
C LYS A 104 4.27 -5.69 -12.39
N ALA A 105 5.52 -5.25 -12.26
CA ALA A 105 6.50 -5.41 -13.33
C ALA A 105 6.75 -6.90 -13.62
N LEU A 106 6.78 -7.26 -14.91
CA LEU A 106 7.12 -8.60 -15.36
C LEU A 106 8.64 -8.73 -15.54
N PRO A 107 9.21 -9.93 -15.31
CA PRO A 107 10.64 -10.19 -15.50
C PRO A 107 11.15 -9.87 -16.90
N ASN A 108 12.46 -9.70 -17.03
CA ASN A 108 13.15 -9.50 -18.32
C ASN A 108 12.59 -8.34 -19.15
N ASN A 109 12.14 -7.28 -18.48
CA ASN A 109 11.58 -6.09 -19.11
C ASN A 109 10.38 -6.40 -20.04
N GLN A 110 9.56 -7.39 -19.70
CA GLN A 110 8.40 -7.81 -20.49
C GLN A 110 7.15 -6.92 -20.27
N GLY A 111 7.30 -5.75 -19.64
CA GLY A 111 6.20 -4.84 -19.32
C GLY A 111 5.60 -5.12 -17.94
N TYR A 112 4.28 -5.01 -17.82
CA TYR A 112 3.57 -5.11 -16.56
C TYR A 112 2.35 -6.01 -16.68
N ILE A 113 1.99 -6.67 -15.59
CA ILE A 113 0.70 -7.31 -15.42
C ILE A 113 -0.16 -6.48 -14.47
N ILE A 114 -1.42 -6.31 -14.84
CA ILE A 114 -2.48 -5.74 -14.00
C ILE A 114 -3.49 -6.83 -13.72
N VAL A 115 -3.88 -6.99 -12.46
CA VAL A 115 -4.98 -7.86 -12.05
C VAL A 115 -6.11 -7.03 -11.48
N GLY A 116 -7.34 -7.44 -11.73
CA GLY A 116 -8.53 -6.74 -11.25
C GLY A 116 -9.79 -7.47 -11.66
N GLU A 117 -10.84 -6.69 -11.90
CA GLU A 117 -12.18 -7.20 -12.14
C GLU A 117 -12.71 -6.72 -13.47
N ARG A 118 -13.57 -7.54 -14.08
CA ARG A 118 -14.43 -7.12 -15.17
C ARG A 118 -15.88 -7.29 -14.73
N ILE A 119 -16.60 -6.19 -14.70
CA ILE A 119 -18.05 -6.18 -14.50
C ILE A 119 -18.73 -6.46 -15.84
N LYS A 120 -19.70 -7.35 -15.84
CA LYS A 120 -20.59 -7.59 -16.98
C LYS A 120 -22.00 -7.88 -16.48
N THR A 121 -22.99 -7.21 -17.02
CA THR A 121 -24.40 -7.54 -16.75
C THR A 121 -24.76 -8.91 -17.32
N ASP A 122 -25.44 -9.77 -16.55
CA ASP A 122 -25.94 -11.06 -17.02
C ASP A 122 -27.02 -10.90 -18.11
N PRO A 123 -26.76 -11.30 -19.37
CA PRO A 123 -27.76 -11.21 -20.42
C PRO A 123 -28.88 -12.26 -20.31
N GLY A 124 -28.73 -13.27 -19.43
CA GLY A 124 -29.69 -14.35 -19.23
C GLY A 124 -30.61 -14.18 -18.01
N ALA A 125 -30.41 -13.14 -17.21
CA ALA A 125 -31.19 -12.93 -15.99
C ALA A 125 -32.63 -12.48 -16.29
N SER A 126 -33.58 -12.85 -15.42
CA SER A 126 -34.93 -12.28 -15.43
C SER A 126 -34.84 -10.75 -15.34
N GLN A 127 -35.76 -10.01 -15.96
CA GLN A 127 -35.74 -8.53 -15.91
C GLN A 127 -35.83 -7.93 -14.49
N THR A 128 -36.06 -8.75 -13.46
CA THR A 128 -36.05 -8.38 -12.04
C THR A 128 -34.69 -8.56 -11.35
N ASP A 129 -33.77 -9.30 -11.97
CA ASP A 129 -32.46 -9.64 -11.39
C ASP A 129 -31.36 -9.01 -12.25
N ASN A 130 -30.98 -7.76 -11.93
CA ASN A 130 -29.79 -7.19 -12.54
C ASN A 130 -28.55 -7.79 -11.84
N ILE A 131 -28.05 -8.92 -12.33
CA ILE A 131 -26.86 -9.56 -11.78
C ILE A 131 -25.63 -9.04 -12.53
N ASP A 132 -24.83 -8.25 -11.84
CA ASP A 132 -23.49 -7.88 -12.27
C ASP A 132 -22.58 -9.10 -12.05
N ILE A 133 -22.21 -9.81 -13.12
CA ILE A 133 -21.23 -10.89 -13.06
C ILE A 133 -19.83 -10.31 -13.08
N ILE A 134 -18.99 -10.84 -12.20
CA ILE A 134 -17.58 -10.44 -12.09
C ILE A 134 -16.69 -11.54 -12.66
N SER A 135 -15.81 -11.20 -13.59
CA SER A 135 -14.72 -12.08 -14.02
C SER A 135 -13.39 -11.50 -13.57
N ALA A 136 -12.48 -12.35 -13.07
CA ALA A 136 -11.15 -11.87 -12.72
C ALA A 136 -10.41 -11.57 -14.02
N ARG A 137 -9.85 -10.37 -14.11
CA ARG A 137 -9.15 -9.86 -15.29
C ARG A 137 -7.66 -9.83 -15.02
N MET A 138 -6.89 -10.27 -16.01
CA MET A 138 -5.44 -10.09 -16.09
C MET A 138 -5.11 -9.37 -17.39
N LEU A 139 -4.46 -8.21 -17.30
CA LEU A 139 -4.06 -7.40 -18.44
C LEU A 139 -2.54 -7.30 -18.48
N HIS A 140 -1.93 -7.80 -19.56
CA HIS A 140 -0.51 -7.65 -19.85
C HIS A 140 -0.31 -6.44 -20.75
N ILE A 141 0.50 -5.49 -20.29
CA ILE A 141 0.85 -4.27 -21.02
C ILE A 141 2.37 -4.19 -21.24
N SER A 142 2.80 -3.55 -22.33
CA SER A 142 4.22 -3.30 -22.63
C SER A 142 4.81 -2.23 -21.71
N ASN A 143 6.12 -2.00 -21.79
CA ASN A 143 6.79 -0.89 -21.08
C ASN A 143 6.32 0.49 -21.56
N ASP A 144 5.88 0.57 -22.83
CA ASP A 144 5.28 1.76 -23.44
C ASP A 144 3.79 1.90 -23.11
N LEU A 145 3.27 1.01 -22.26
CA LEU A 145 1.89 0.94 -21.81
C LEU A 145 0.89 0.62 -22.94
N ASP A 146 1.31 -0.13 -23.96
CA ASP A 146 0.38 -0.66 -24.96
C ASP A 146 -0.15 -2.02 -24.51
N SER A 147 -1.44 -2.28 -24.75
CA SER A 147 -2.05 -3.57 -24.40
C SER A 147 -1.46 -4.69 -25.26
N ILE A 148 -0.90 -5.71 -24.63
CA ILE A 148 -0.38 -6.90 -25.31
C ILE A 148 -1.43 -8.01 -25.30
N LYS A 149 -1.96 -8.33 -24.12
CA LYS A 149 -2.86 -9.47 -23.92
C LYS A 149 -3.83 -9.22 -22.78
N THR A 150 -5.05 -9.71 -22.90
CA THR A 150 -6.00 -9.78 -21.79
C THR A 150 -6.46 -11.22 -21.60
N LEU A 151 -6.42 -11.69 -20.36
CA LEU A 151 -6.93 -12.99 -19.93
C LEU A 151 -8.06 -12.77 -18.92
N TYR A 152 -8.96 -13.75 -18.85
CA TYR A 152 -10.06 -13.75 -17.89
C TYR A 152 -10.15 -15.11 -17.21
N ARG A 153 -10.43 -15.10 -15.90
CA ARG A 153 -10.99 -16.27 -15.21
C ARG A 153 -12.50 -16.07 -15.09
N ARG A 154 -13.25 -17.06 -15.56
CA ARG A 154 -14.70 -17.11 -15.53
C ARG A 154 -15.15 -18.56 -15.59
N ASP A 155 -16.44 -18.81 -15.35
CA ASP A 155 -17.05 -20.10 -15.69
C ASP A 155 -16.95 -20.33 -17.21
N GLU A 156 -16.25 -21.38 -17.62
CA GLU A 156 -16.02 -21.71 -19.03
C GLU A 156 -17.13 -22.60 -19.63
N THR A 157 -18.05 -23.11 -18.80
CA THR A 157 -18.91 -24.24 -19.18
C THR A 157 -20.29 -23.84 -19.70
N THR A 158 -20.75 -22.61 -19.46
CA THR A 158 -22.09 -22.16 -19.87
C THR A 158 -22.12 -20.71 -20.36
N ASN A 159 -23.08 -20.39 -21.23
CA ASN A 159 -23.35 -18.99 -21.65
C ASN A 159 -23.92 -18.13 -20.50
N ILE A 160 -24.39 -18.77 -19.43
CA ILE A 160 -24.83 -18.16 -18.18
C ILE A 160 -23.66 -18.28 -17.22
N ILE A 161 -23.18 -17.18 -16.65
CA ILE A 161 -22.08 -17.23 -15.68
C ILE A 161 -22.72 -17.32 -14.30
N LYS A 162 -22.33 -18.33 -13.53
CA LYS A 162 -22.84 -18.52 -12.16
C LYS A 162 -21.85 -18.04 -11.11
N THR A 163 -20.56 -18.22 -11.37
CA THR A 163 -19.50 -17.89 -10.42
C THR A 163 -18.88 -16.53 -10.71
N ASP A 164 -18.87 -15.68 -9.71
CA ASP A 164 -18.11 -14.44 -9.69
C ASP A 164 -16.66 -14.73 -9.34
N TYR A 165 -15.74 -14.17 -10.12
CA TYR A 165 -14.30 -14.21 -9.88
C TYR A 165 -13.75 -12.79 -9.79
N SER A 166 -12.87 -12.52 -8.83
CA SER A 166 -12.15 -11.26 -8.70
C SER A 166 -10.64 -11.49 -8.58
N GLY A 167 -9.85 -10.67 -9.28
CA GLY A 167 -8.40 -10.63 -9.10
C GLY A 167 -8.03 -9.60 -8.03
N VAL A 168 -7.39 -10.03 -6.95
CA VAL A 168 -7.08 -9.17 -5.80
C VAL A 168 -5.65 -8.66 -5.85
N SER A 169 -4.69 -9.58 -6.00
CA SER A 169 -3.26 -9.27 -5.93
C SER A 169 -2.45 -10.17 -6.85
N VAL A 170 -1.21 -9.77 -7.13
CA VAL A 170 -0.29 -10.51 -7.99
C VAL A 170 1.12 -10.45 -7.43
N THR A 171 1.84 -11.57 -7.53
CA THR A 171 3.27 -11.66 -7.19
C THR A 171 4.02 -12.43 -8.26
N ILE A 172 5.35 -12.27 -8.28
CA ILE A 172 6.25 -12.96 -9.19
C ILE A 172 7.18 -13.84 -8.37
N THR A 173 7.23 -15.11 -8.68
CA THR A 173 8.14 -16.06 -8.02
C THR A 173 9.57 -15.92 -8.54
N PRO A 174 10.60 -16.42 -7.84
CA PRO A 174 11.99 -16.38 -8.30
C PRO A 174 12.24 -17.10 -9.64
N ASN A 175 11.38 -18.06 -10.02
CA ASN A 175 11.41 -18.72 -11.34
C ASN A 175 10.51 -18.03 -12.38
N ASN A 176 10.21 -16.75 -12.18
CA ASN A 176 9.46 -15.89 -13.10
C ASN A 176 8.01 -16.32 -13.36
N LYS A 177 7.40 -17.13 -12.49
CA LYS A 177 5.97 -17.43 -12.61
C LYS A 177 5.16 -16.26 -12.09
N VAL A 178 4.04 -16.01 -12.75
CA VAL A 178 3.08 -15.00 -12.34
C VAL A 178 2.00 -15.68 -11.52
N VAL A 179 1.79 -15.21 -10.30
CA VAL A 179 0.83 -15.80 -9.36
C VAL A 179 -0.19 -14.78 -8.96
N VAL A 180 -1.46 -15.07 -9.26
CA VAL A 180 -2.60 -14.24 -8.95
C VAL A 180 -3.31 -14.80 -7.73
N LEU A 181 -3.48 -13.96 -6.71
CA LEU A 181 -4.41 -14.18 -5.62
C LEU A 181 -5.74 -13.53 -6.00
N GLY A 182 -6.80 -14.32 -5.99
CA GLY A 182 -8.14 -13.84 -6.26
C GLY A 182 -9.16 -14.37 -5.28
N THR A 183 -10.42 -14.04 -5.54
CA THR A 183 -11.57 -14.62 -4.84
C THR A 183 -12.60 -15.12 -5.83
N TYR A 184 -13.40 -16.10 -5.39
CA TYR A 184 -14.55 -16.57 -6.14
C TYR A 184 -15.77 -16.74 -5.24
N GLN A 185 -16.96 -16.62 -5.83
CA GLN A 185 -18.25 -16.78 -5.17
C GLN A 185 -19.25 -17.40 -6.16
N GLU A 186 -19.87 -18.51 -5.80
CA GLU A 186 -20.75 -19.27 -6.71
C GLU A 186 -22.16 -18.68 -6.80
N THR A 187 -22.65 -18.08 -5.73
CA THR A 187 -23.91 -17.35 -5.64
C THR A 187 -23.80 -16.28 -4.56
N LEU A 188 -24.65 -15.26 -4.60
CA LEU A 188 -24.73 -14.22 -3.55
C LEU A 188 -24.98 -14.79 -2.13
N SER A 189 -25.49 -16.02 -2.02
CA SER A 189 -25.73 -16.70 -0.74
C SER A 189 -24.59 -17.59 -0.27
N THR A 190 -23.57 -17.83 -1.11
CA THR A 190 -22.38 -18.61 -0.75
C THR A 190 -21.24 -17.72 -0.23
N PRO A 191 -20.38 -18.25 0.66
CA PRO A 191 -19.21 -17.51 1.11
C PRO A 191 -18.21 -17.20 -0.02
N VAL A 192 -17.62 -16.01 0.02
CA VAL A 192 -16.48 -15.64 -0.85
C VAL A 192 -15.24 -16.41 -0.41
N ARG A 193 -14.50 -17.01 -1.36
CA ARG A 193 -13.35 -17.88 -1.07
C ARG A 193 -12.11 -17.49 -1.86
N PRO A 194 -10.88 -17.68 -1.32
CA PRO A 194 -9.66 -17.42 -2.07
C PRO A 194 -9.40 -18.49 -3.14
N TYR A 195 -8.70 -18.07 -4.20
CA TYR A 195 -8.00 -18.97 -5.11
C TYR A 195 -6.60 -18.44 -5.43
N LEU A 196 -5.70 -19.35 -5.80
CA LEU A 196 -4.42 -19.02 -6.43
C LEU A 196 -4.40 -19.55 -7.86
N GLN A 197 -3.98 -18.70 -8.80
CA GLN A 197 -3.81 -19.07 -10.20
C GLN A 197 -2.39 -18.72 -10.63
N GLN A 198 -1.67 -19.70 -11.20
CA GLN A 198 -0.29 -19.54 -11.62
C GLN A 198 -0.16 -19.65 -13.13
N PHE A 199 0.70 -18.80 -13.69
CA PHE A 199 1.05 -18.79 -15.09
C PHE A 199 2.57 -18.79 -15.26
N ASN A 200 3.02 -19.26 -16.42
CA ASN A 200 4.37 -19.00 -16.87
C ASN A 200 4.64 -17.48 -17.06
N ALA A 201 5.91 -17.11 -17.18
CA ALA A 201 6.34 -15.71 -17.29
C ALA A 201 5.67 -14.93 -18.43
N SER A 202 5.38 -15.59 -19.55
CA SER A 202 4.77 -14.98 -20.73
C SER A 202 3.24 -14.97 -20.70
N LEU A 203 2.62 -15.45 -19.61
CA LEU A 203 1.16 -15.53 -19.46
C LEU A 203 0.49 -16.33 -20.60
N THR A 204 1.17 -17.32 -21.16
CA THR A 204 0.67 -18.16 -22.26
C THR A 204 0.11 -19.48 -21.77
N THR A 205 0.54 -19.96 -20.61
CA THR A 205 0.16 -21.26 -20.07
C THR A 205 -0.25 -21.09 -18.62
N GLU A 206 -1.48 -21.52 -18.28
CA GLU A 206 -1.90 -21.74 -16.89
C GLU A 206 -1.21 -23.01 -16.40
N GLU A 207 -0.40 -22.87 -15.34
CA GLU A 207 0.38 -23.99 -14.79
C GLU A 207 -0.34 -24.65 -13.61
N SER A 208 -1.12 -23.88 -12.84
CA SER A 208 -1.92 -24.42 -11.75
C SER A 208 -3.05 -23.47 -11.37
N TYR A 209 -4.12 -24.04 -10.84
CA TYR A 209 -5.23 -23.33 -10.23
C TYR A 209 -5.69 -24.09 -8.97
N ILE A 210 -5.72 -23.40 -7.83
CA ILE A 210 -6.01 -23.98 -6.52
C ILE A 210 -7.05 -23.12 -5.81
N GLU A 211 -8.14 -23.75 -5.37
CA GLU A 211 -9.19 -23.12 -4.58
C GLU A 211 -9.08 -23.48 -3.10
N PHE A 212 -9.50 -22.55 -2.24
CA PHE A 212 -9.45 -22.72 -0.78
C PHE A 212 -10.85 -22.60 -0.17
N ALA A 213 -11.55 -23.73 0.00
CA ALA A 213 -12.93 -23.79 0.47
C ALA A 213 -13.04 -24.39 1.89
N LEU A 214 -12.74 -23.60 2.92
CA LEU A 214 -12.49 -24.16 4.26
C LEU A 214 -13.58 -23.90 5.29
N LEU A 215 -14.34 -22.81 5.19
CA LEU A 215 -15.28 -22.39 6.22
C LEU A 215 -16.62 -21.88 5.63
N GLN A 216 -17.67 -21.90 6.45
CA GLN A 216 -18.97 -21.27 6.17
C GLN A 216 -18.94 -19.73 6.39
N ARG A 217 -17.80 -19.09 6.09
CA ARG A 217 -17.53 -17.66 6.32
C ARG A 217 -16.81 -17.08 5.11
N SER A 218 -17.06 -15.81 4.82
CA SER A 218 -16.49 -15.13 3.65
C SER A 218 -15.08 -14.64 3.94
N TYR A 219 -14.16 -14.86 3.00
CA TYR A 219 -12.80 -14.38 3.07
C TYR A 219 -12.68 -13.00 2.42
N ARG A 220 -11.85 -12.14 3.03
CA ARG A 220 -11.46 -10.83 2.47
C ARG A 220 -9.94 -10.74 2.50
N ASN A 221 -9.31 -10.99 1.36
CA ASN A 221 -7.86 -11.02 1.23
C ASN A 221 -7.25 -9.61 1.30
N SER A 222 -6.08 -9.50 1.92
CA SER A 222 -5.23 -8.32 1.83
C SER A 222 -4.78 -8.09 0.39
N LYS A 223 -4.45 -6.84 0.06
CA LYS A 223 -4.04 -6.46 -1.30
C LYS A 223 -2.65 -6.97 -1.73
N SER A 224 -1.93 -7.67 -0.86
CA SER A 224 -0.60 -8.21 -1.13
C SER A 224 -0.54 -9.71 -0.87
N ILE A 225 0.21 -10.39 -1.73
CA ILE A 225 0.66 -11.78 -1.58
C ILE A 225 2.16 -11.83 -1.82
N HIS A 226 2.86 -12.65 -1.02
CA HIS A 226 4.31 -12.83 -1.12
C HIS A 226 4.67 -14.29 -1.30
N TYR A 227 5.83 -14.53 -1.91
CA TYR A 227 6.44 -15.84 -2.04
C TYR A 227 7.71 -15.88 -1.20
N LEU A 228 7.79 -16.80 -0.24
CA LEU A 228 8.93 -16.96 0.66
C LEU A 228 9.24 -18.43 0.87
N ASN A 229 10.48 -18.84 0.56
CA ASN A 229 10.99 -20.18 0.84
C ASN A 229 10.08 -21.33 0.38
N GLY A 230 9.52 -21.22 -0.83
CA GLY A 230 8.61 -22.25 -1.38
C GLY A 230 7.15 -22.12 -0.96
N ASN A 231 6.79 -21.07 -0.23
CA ASN A 231 5.44 -20.86 0.30
C ASN A 231 4.86 -19.52 -0.18
N PHE A 232 3.55 -19.51 -0.41
CA PHE A 232 2.76 -18.31 -0.56
C PHE A 232 2.23 -17.86 0.80
N VAL A 233 2.25 -16.56 1.03
CA VAL A 233 1.72 -15.95 2.25
C VAL A 233 0.95 -14.67 1.93
N TRP A 234 -0.22 -14.54 2.54
CA TRP A 234 -1.01 -13.33 2.53
C TRP A 234 -1.75 -13.18 3.86
N ALA A 235 -2.41 -12.04 4.09
CA ALA A 235 -3.32 -11.88 5.21
C ALA A 235 -4.78 -11.92 4.69
N SER A 236 -5.70 -12.47 5.48
CA SER A 236 -7.11 -12.50 5.10
C SER A 236 -7.99 -12.31 6.32
N SER A 237 -9.12 -11.63 6.14
CA SER A 237 -10.17 -11.55 7.15
C SER A 237 -11.17 -12.68 6.90
N ILE A 238 -11.56 -13.40 7.96
CA ILE A 238 -12.64 -14.38 7.89
C ILE A 238 -13.88 -13.77 8.54
N ALA A 239 -14.83 -13.37 7.70
CA ALA A 239 -15.95 -12.52 8.06
C ALA A 239 -17.28 -13.29 8.06
N LEU A 240 -18.15 -12.93 9.01
CA LEU A 240 -19.56 -13.31 9.01
C LEU A 240 -20.36 -12.03 9.22
N GLU A 241 -21.20 -11.72 8.25
CA GLU A 241 -22.05 -10.53 8.28
C GLU A 241 -23.44 -10.92 8.78
N GLN A 242 -23.86 -10.35 9.91
CA GLN A 242 -25.17 -10.60 10.51
C GLN A 242 -25.79 -9.29 10.98
N GLN A 243 -27.01 -8.99 10.52
CA GLN A 243 -27.76 -7.79 10.95
C GLN A 243 -26.94 -6.48 10.89
N ASN A 244 -26.14 -6.32 9.83
CA ASN A 244 -25.21 -5.19 9.59
C ASN A 244 -23.97 -5.12 10.51
N PHE A 245 -23.69 -6.17 11.30
CA PHE A 245 -22.42 -6.31 12.01
C PHE A 245 -21.47 -7.24 11.24
N ASP A 246 -20.21 -6.83 11.13
CA ASP A 246 -19.14 -7.66 10.60
C ASP A 246 -18.35 -8.30 11.73
N PHE A 247 -18.59 -9.58 11.96
CA PHE A 247 -17.74 -10.38 12.83
C PHE A 247 -16.58 -10.92 12.00
N SER A 248 -15.44 -10.23 12.04
CA SER A 248 -14.23 -10.64 11.34
C SER A 248 -13.04 -10.84 12.26
N TYR A 249 -12.16 -11.78 11.90
CA TYR A 249 -10.87 -12.00 12.54
C TYR A 249 -9.79 -12.19 11.46
N ALA A 250 -8.54 -11.92 11.82
CA ALA A 250 -7.43 -12.03 10.89
C ALA A 250 -6.90 -13.46 10.83
N THR A 251 -6.48 -13.89 9.65
CA THR A 251 -5.77 -15.14 9.39
C THR A 251 -4.57 -14.90 8.49
N ILE A 252 -3.53 -15.71 8.66
CA ILE A 252 -2.36 -15.72 7.79
C ILE A 252 -2.26 -17.08 7.10
N PRO A 253 -2.82 -17.22 5.90
CA PRO A 253 -2.53 -18.38 5.06
C PRO A 253 -1.03 -18.42 4.74
N PHE A 254 -0.40 -19.57 5.05
CA PHE A 254 0.99 -19.86 4.71
C PHE A 254 1.04 -21.24 4.05
N ILE A 255 1.17 -21.26 2.72
CA ILE A 255 0.84 -22.43 1.90
C ILE A 255 2.00 -22.78 0.99
N GLN A 256 2.44 -24.04 1.06
CA GLN A 256 3.44 -24.57 0.15
C GLN A 256 2.94 -24.51 -1.31
N ASP A 257 3.84 -24.15 -2.22
CA ASP A 257 3.57 -24.14 -3.66
C ASP A 257 2.99 -25.49 -4.14
N GLY A 258 1.91 -25.43 -4.91
CA GLY A 258 1.17 -26.61 -5.39
C GLY A 258 0.32 -27.35 -4.34
N SER A 259 0.26 -26.87 -3.09
CA SER A 259 -0.47 -27.54 -2.00
C SER A 259 -1.85 -26.94 -1.73
N VAL A 260 -2.77 -27.81 -1.30
CA VAL A 260 -4.09 -27.46 -0.79
C VAL A 260 -4.04 -27.38 0.75
N PHE A 261 -3.74 -26.20 1.26
CA PHE A 261 -3.85 -25.74 2.66
C PHE A 261 -3.02 -26.48 3.74
N THR A 262 -2.17 -25.77 4.50
CA THR A 262 -1.33 -26.42 5.53
C THR A 262 -1.01 -25.66 6.82
N ASN A 263 -1.39 -24.40 7.02
CA ASN A 263 -1.44 -23.77 8.36
C ASN A 263 -2.13 -22.40 8.30
N TYR A 264 -2.79 -21.99 9.37
CA TYR A 264 -3.28 -20.62 9.55
C TYR A 264 -3.08 -20.19 10.99
N SER A 265 -2.37 -19.09 11.19
CA SER A 265 -2.38 -18.38 12.47
C SER A 265 -3.54 -17.40 12.49
N GLU A 266 -4.24 -17.30 13.63
CA GLU A 266 -5.43 -16.47 13.78
C GLU A 266 -5.23 -15.39 14.85
N LEU A 267 -5.87 -14.24 14.64
CA LEU A 267 -5.95 -13.17 15.62
C LEU A 267 -7.38 -12.64 15.70
N GLY A 268 -7.94 -12.63 16.91
CA GLY A 268 -9.24 -12.01 17.21
C GLY A 268 -10.43 -12.95 17.32
N ILE A 269 -10.25 -14.28 17.15
CA ILE A 269 -11.33 -15.27 17.19
C ILE A 269 -11.95 -15.47 18.59
N THR A 270 -11.20 -15.20 19.67
CA THR A 270 -11.54 -15.68 21.03
C THR A 270 -12.56 -14.84 21.81
N THR A 271 -12.81 -13.57 21.44
CA THR A 271 -13.80 -12.73 22.14
C THR A 271 -14.57 -11.83 21.19
N ALA A 272 -15.84 -11.52 21.49
CA ALA A 272 -16.62 -10.52 20.74
C ALA A 272 -15.95 -9.13 20.76
N ALA A 273 -15.15 -8.84 21.78
CA ALA A 273 -14.35 -7.61 21.88
C ALA A 273 -13.11 -7.59 20.98
N THR A 274 -12.74 -8.71 20.34
CA THR A 274 -11.59 -8.79 19.41
C THR A 274 -12.02 -9.12 17.98
N GLN A 275 -13.32 -9.27 17.75
CA GLN A 275 -13.91 -9.38 16.42
C GLN A 275 -14.04 -7.97 15.79
N SER A 276 -14.22 -7.93 14.48
CA SER A 276 -14.16 -6.72 13.63
C SER A 276 -12.73 -6.30 13.27
N LEU A 277 -11.86 -7.27 13.03
CA LEU A 277 -10.49 -7.07 12.57
C LEU A 277 -10.35 -7.38 11.07
N ARG A 278 -9.85 -6.41 10.32
CA ARG A 278 -9.63 -6.49 8.87
C ARG A 278 -8.18 -6.17 8.49
N PRO A 279 -7.29 -7.16 8.28
CA PRO A 279 -5.99 -6.93 7.65
C PRO A 279 -6.17 -6.46 6.20
N ASN A 280 -5.47 -5.40 5.83
CA ASN A 280 -5.57 -4.79 4.50
C ASN A 280 -4.28 -4.95 3.68
N ASP A 281 -3.12 -5.05 4.33
CA ASP A 281 -1.84 -5.23 3.66
C ASP A 281 -0.85 -6.03 4.54
N ILE A 282 0.05 -6.76 3.90
CA ILE A 282 1.13 -7.54 4.51
C ILE A 282 2.39 -7.29 3.71
N GLN A 283 3.53 -7.07 4.38
CA GLN A 283 4.82 -6.88 3.71
C GLN A 283 5.93 -7.64 4.44
N PRO A 284 6.87 -8.28 3.72
CA PRO A 284 8.06 -8.85 4.33
C PRO A 284 8.91 -7.76 4.94
N SER A 285 9.56 -8.04 6.06
CA SER A 285 10.56 -7.14 6.63
C SER A 285 11.79 -7.05 5.74
N LYS A 286 12.51 -5.93 5.81
CA LYS A 286 13.72 -5.65 5.05
C LYS A 286 14.88 -5.46 6.02
N LEU A 287 15.53 -6.56 6.41
CA LEU A 287 16.75 -6.52 7.23
C LEU A 287 17.94 -7.10 6.46
N PRO A 288 18.96 -6.27 6.15
CA PRO A 288 20.21 -6.78 5.59
C PRO A 288 20.87 -7.77 6.55
N ASN A 289 21.38 -8.89 6.03
CA ASN A 289 22.28 -9.84 6.71
C ASN A 289 21.71 -10.66 7.88
N ILE A 290 20.44 -10.48 8.26
CA ILE A 290 19.79 -11.26 9.33
C ILE A 290 18.91 -12.40 8.76
N GLY A 291 18.60 -12.34 7.47
CA GLY A 291 17.68 -13.28 6.81
C GLY A 291 16.23 -12.88 6.97
N ASP A 292 15.31 -13.78 6.60
CA ASP A 292 13.88 -13.55 6.71
C ASP A 292 13.47 -13.44 8.19
N VAL A 293 13.06 -12.25 8.62
CA VAL A 293 12.56 -12.03 9.99
C VAL A 293 11.03 -12.01 10.07
N GLY A 294 10.35 -12.33 8.97
CA GLY A 294 8.89 -12.43 8.87
C GLY A 294 8.24 -11.16 8.32
N PHE A 295 6.97 -10.94 8.64
CA PHE A 295 6.11 -9.96 7.99
C PHE A 295 5.49 -8.97 8.98
N GLY A 296 5.28 -7.75 8.52
CA GLY A 296 4.39 -6.79 9.17
C GLY A 296 3.02 -6.86 8.49
N VAL A 297 1.95 -6.72 9.27
CA VAL A 297 0.57 -6.65 8.78
C VAL A 297 -0.05 -5.36 9.31
N VAL A 298 -0.74 -4.64 8.43
CA VAL A 298 -1.56 -3.48 8.79
C VAL A 298 -3.02 -3.76 8.47
N GLY A 299 -3.93 -3.18 9.25
CA GLY A 299 -5.35 -3.27 8.99
C GLY A 299 -6.16 -2.24 9.75
N THR A 300 -7.44 -2.55 9.89
CA THR A 300 -8.40 -1.78 10.66
C THR A 300 -9.06 -2.68 11.69
N ARG A 301 -9.16 -2.21 12.94
CA ARG A 301 -9.92 -2.89 14.00
C ARG A 301 -11.03 -1.97 14.49
N ALA A 302 -12.28 -2.34 14.22
CA ALA A 302 -13.43 -1.54 14.64
C ALA A 302 -13.78 -1.79 16.12
N ASN A 303 -14.54 -0.89 16.77
CA ASN A 303 -15.04 -1.13 18.12
C ASN A 303 -15.93 -2.38 18.18
N PRO A 304 -16.15 -2.99 19.36
CA PRO A 304 -16.98 -4.20 19.47
C PRO A 304 -18.42 -4.05 18.96
N ASN A 305 -18.92 -2.81 18.90
CA ASN A 305 -20.23 -2.45 18.33
C ASN A 305 -20.18 -2.13 16.82
N GLY A 306 -19.04 -2.32 16.16
CA GLY A 306 -18.82 -2.05 14.73
C GLY A 306 -18.66 -0.56 14.37
N SER A 307 -18.79 0.37 15.32
CA SER A 307 -18.57 1.82 15.07
C SER A 307 -17.11 2.18 15.32
N ASN A 308 -16.57 3.16 14.60
CA ASN A 308 -15.21 3.69 14.81
C ASN A 308 -14.13 2.59 14.72
N ALA A 309 -12.87 2.98 14.60
CA ALA A 309 -11.80 2.00 14.51
C ALA A 309 -10.44 2.62 14.79
N ASN A 310 -9.51 1.75 15.18
CA ASN A 310 -8.09 2.07 15.15
C ASN A 310 -7.41 1.42 13.95
N MET A 311 -6.35 2.07 13.47
CA MET A 311 -5.34 1.40 12.65
C MET A 311 -4.66 0.34 13.52
N ILE A 312 -4.58 -0.89 13.04
CA ILE A 312 -3.94 -1.99 13.77
C ILE A 312 -2.68 -2.45 13.03
N TYR A 313 -1.68 -2.85 13.81
CA TYR A 313 -0.47 -3.51 13.34
C TYR A 313 -0.19 -4.77 14.13
N PHE A 314 0.39 -5.78 13.49
CA PHE A 314 1.01 -6.91 14.16
C PHE A 314 2.07 -7.58 13.29
N ARG A 315 2.94 -8.34 13.93
CA ARG A 315 4.02 -9.11 13.32
C ARG A 315 3.62 -10.55 13.09
N VAL A 316 4.21 -11.12 12.06
CA VAL A 316 4.10 -12.52 11.66
C VAL A 316 5.51 -13.09 11.48
N SER A 317 5.74 -14.33 11.92
CA SER A 317 6.99 -15.05 11.73
C SER A 317 7.23 -15.37 10.24
N PRO A 318 8.47 -15.76 9.86
CA PRO A 318 8.74 -16.27 8.51
C PRO A 318 7.94 -17.54 8.16
N GLN A 319 7.36 -18.22 9.14
CA GLN A 319 6.53 -19.43 8.99
C GLN A 319 5.02 -19.13 9.04
N GLY A 320 4.62 -17.86 9.06
CA GLY A 320 3.20 -17.48 9.07
C GLY A 320 2.55 -17.43 10.45
N GLU A 321 3.31 -17.48 11.54
CA GLU A 321 2.78 -17.42 12.91
C GLU A 321 2.65 -15.98 13.40
N ILE A 322 1.47 -15.55 13.84
CA ILE A 322 1.27 -14.23 14.44
C ILE A 322 1.97 -14.17 15.80
N TYR A 323 2.67 -13.08 16.09
CA TYR A 323 3.19 -12.77 17.42
C TYR A 323 2.17 -11.92 18.19
N PRO A 324 1.36 -12.47 19.12
CA PRO A 324 0.25 -11.73 19.71
C PRO A 324 0.68 -10.52 20.55
N SER A 325 1.90 -10.57 21.12
CA SER A 325 2.48 -9.46 21.88
C SER A 325 2.87 -8.25 21.02
N SER A 326 2.92 -8.40 19.70
CA SER A 326 3.26 -7.32 18.76
C SER A 326 2.04 -6.51 18.30
N VAL A 327 0.84 -6.89 18.73
CA VAL A 327 -0.40 -6.21 18.32
C VAL A 327 -0.41 -4.81 18.89
N LYS A 328 -0.52 -3.81 18.01
CA LYS A 328 -0.64 -2.38 18.33
C LYS A 328 -1.89 -1.80 17.70
N TYR A 329 -2.51 -0.86 18.40
CA TYR A 329 -3.61 -0.03 17.93
C TYR A 329 -3.14 1.42 17.94
N PHE A 330 -3.29 2.13 16.83
CA PHE A 330 -2.87 3.52 16.68
C PHE A 330 -4.09 4.39 16.47
N ASP A 331 -4.31 5.34 17.38
CA ASP A 331 -5.36 6.34 17.27
C ASP A 331 -4.80 7.64 16.68
N ALA A 332 -5.46 8.17 15.64
CA ALA A 332 -4.95 9.37 14.97
C ALA A 332 -5.12 10.64 15.79
N ILE A 333 -6.12 10.76 16.67
CA ILE A 333 -6.46 12.02 17.35
C ILE A 333 -5.54 12.27 18.53
N ASP A 334 -5.50 11.32 19.47
CA ASP A 334 -4.75 11.48 20.72
C ASP A 334 -3.35 10.85 20.67
N GLY A 335 -3.05 10.07 19.63
CA GLY A 335 -1.76 9.40 19.45
C GLY A 335 -1.57 8.21 20.39
N SER A 336 -2.65 7.72 21.01
CA SER A 336 -2.61 6.56 21.88
C SER A 336 -2.15 5.32 21.11
N VAL A 337 -1.42 4.48 21.84
CA VAL A 337 -0.94 3.18 21.39
C VAL A 337 -1.48 2.13 22.35
N ASP A 338 -1.87 0.97 21.83
CA ASP A 338 -2.36 -0.19 22.60
C ASP A 338 -3.76 -0.04 23.22
N VAL A 339 -4.51 0.99 22.82
CA VAL A 339 -5.93 1.13 23.16
C VAL A 339 -6.78 0.61 22.01
N ALA A 340 -7.54 -0.46 22.22
CA ALA A 340 -8.25 -1.12 21.13
C ALA A 340 -9.48 -0.33 20.62
N THR A 341 -10.03 0.59 21.41
CA THR A 341 -11.22 1.38 21.07
C THR A 341 -10.87 2.77 20.58
N SER A 342 -11.66 3.32 19.66
CA SER A 342 -11.51 4.71 19.18
C SER A 342 -12.83 5.48 19.19
N ASP A 343 -12.72 6.80 19.28
CA ASP A 343 -13.83 7.76 19.13
C ASP A 343 -14.03 8.21 17.68
N ILE A 344 -13.08 7.92 16.79
CA ILE A 344 -13.18 8.19 15.35
C ILE A 344 -12.81 6.96 14.54
N GLN A 345 -12.78 7.11 13.22
CA GLN A 345 -12.48 6.03 12.31
C GLN A 345 -11.05 6.20 11.76
N ASP A 346 -10.14 5.34 12.19
CA ASP A 346 -8.77 5.23 11.68
C ASP A 346 -8.61 3.95 10.85
N TYR A 347 -8.30 4.12 9.57
CA TYR A 347 -8.08 3.03 8.64
C TYR A 347 -6.59 2.75 8.48
N GLY A 348 -6.18 1.49 8.53
CA GLY A 348 -4.84 1.06 8.10
C GLY A 348 -4.91 0.35 6.77
N THR A 349 -4.38 0.93 5.70
CA THR A 349 -4.63 0.46 4.33
C THR A 349 -3.40 -0.09 3.62
N ALA A 350 -2.20 0.39 3.97
CA ALA A 350 -0.95 0.04 3.30
C ALA A 350 0.20 0.01 4.29
N LEU A 351 1.22 -0.81 4.03
CA LEU A 351 2.49 -0.67 4.72
C LEU A 351 3.67 -0.89 3.79
N THR A 352 4.85 -0.45 4.21
CA THR A 352 6.12 -0.76 3.57
C THR A 352 7.16 -1.06 4.63
N ALA A 353 8.01 -2.06 4.39
CA ALA A 353 9.19 -2.25 5.22
C ALA A 353 10.21 -1.17 4.91
N THR A 354 10.93 -0.75 5.94
CA THR A 354 12.01 0.23 5.82
C THR A 354 13.36 -0.46 5.94
N SER A 355 14.38 0.14 5.31
CA SER A 355 15.76 -0.33 5.28
C SER A 355 16.43 -0.42 6.65
N ASP A 356 15.89 0.29 7.65
CA ASP A 356 16.27 0.21 9.06
C ASP A 356 15.68 -1.02 9.80
N GLY A 357 14.90 -1.86 9.10
CA GLY A 357 14.27 -3.08 9.63
C GLY A 357 12.86 -2.91 10.19
N GLY A 358 12.38 -1.68 10.34
CA GLY A 358 11.02 -1.40 10.78
C GLY A 358 10.00 -1.36 9.66
N PHE A 359 8.87 -0.69 9.91
CA PHE A 359 7.80 -0.49 8.94
C PHE A 359 7.27 0.94 9.02
N VAL A 360 6.78 1.44 7.88
CA VAL A 360 5.84 2.56 7.86
C VAL A 360 4.48 2.05 7.44
N LEU A 361 3.49 2.32 8.27
CA LEU A 361 2.09 2.07 8.07
C LEU A 361 1.45 3.32 7.51
N ALA A 362 0.49 3.15 6.62
CA ALA A 362 -0.24 4.24 6.02
C ALA A 362 -1.73 3.91 5.94
N GLY A 363 -2.52 4.96 6.06
CA GLY A 363 -3.96 4.91 5.90
C GLY A 363 -4.53 6.30 6.04
N HIS A 364 -5.73 6.41 6.61
CA HIS A 364 -6.41 7.69 6.75
C HIS A 364 -7.34 7.66 7.96
N PHE A 365 -7.70 8.83 8.46
CA PHE A 365 -8.62 8.97 9.57
C PHE A 365 -9.72 9.98 9.28
N THR A 366 -10.91 9.77 9.84
CA THR A 366 -11.98 10.78 9.79
C THR A 366 -11.57 11.99 10.60
N THR A 367 -11.42 13.13 9.94
CA THR A 367 -11.02 14.38 10.60
C THR A 367 -12.13 14.91 11.50
N ASN A 368 -11.76 15.70 12.49
CA ASN A 368 -12.71 16.35 13.40
C ASN A 368 -12.24 17.78 13.70
N PRO A 369 -13.02 18.59 14.45
CA PRO A 369 -12.61 19.97 14.77
C PRO A 369 -11.29 20.10 15.55
N GLN A 370 -10.78 19.01 16.14
CA GLN A 370 -9.52 18.99 16.88
C GLN A 370 -8.32 18.69 15.96
N LYS A 371 -8.50 17.86 14.93
CA LYS A 371 -7.42 17.40 14.07
C LYS A 371 -7.86 17.09 12.64
N GLY A 372 -7.04 17.59 11.72
CA GLY A 372 -7.13 17.36 10.28
C GLY A 372 -7.95 18.41 9.54
N ASN A 373 -8.03 18.28 8.22
CA ASN A 373 -8.78 19.17 7.34
C ASN A 373 -9.67 18.36 6.38
N GLY A 374 -10.80 18.91 5.95
CA GLY A 374 -11.68 18.20 5.02
C GLY A 374 -12.49 17.07 5.69
N LEU A 375 -12.48 15.87 5.09
CA LEU A 375 -13.23 14.71 5.62
C LEU A 375 -12.32 13.60 6.13
N ASN A 376 -11.24 13.31 5.41
CA ASN A 376 -10.25 12.31 5.77
C ASN A 376 -8.85 12.84 5.48
N ASP A 377 -7.94 12.67 6.42
CA ASP A 377 -6.52 13.00 6.26
C ASP A 377 -5.68 11.72 6.31
N ILE A 378 -4.53 11.72 5.64
CA ILE A 378 -3.57 10.62 5.67
C ILE A 378 -3.00 10.47 7.07
N LEU A 379 -2.95 9.24 7.57
CA LEU A 379 -2.23 8.85 8.78
C LEU A 379 -1.01 8.00 8.38
N LEU A 380 0.18 8.42 8.82
CA LEU A 380 1.41 7.65 8.72
C LEU A 380 1.92 7.30 10.12
N VAL A 381 2.31 6.05 10.32
CA VAL A 381 2.91 5.58 11.57
C VAL A 381 4.19 4.82 11.25
N LYS A 382 5.32 5.25 11.81
CA LYS A 382 6.57 4.49 11.77
C LYS A 382 6.69 3.66 13.03
N VAL A 383 6.99 2.39 12.84
CA VAL A 383 7.30 1.45 13.91
C VAL A 383 8.66 0.78 13.70
N ASP A 384 9.23 0.28 14.78
CA ASP A 384 10.34 -0.68 14.73
C ASP A 384 9.84 -2.10 14.39
N LEU A 385 10.76 -3.06 14.39
CA LEU A 385 10.44 -4.47 14.11
C LEU A 385 9.51 -5.09 15.16
N GLN A 386 9.52 -4.60 16.39
CA GLN A 386 8.68 -5.08 17.50
C GLN A 386 7.30 -4.41 17.53
N GLY A 387 7.08 -3.37 16.71
CA GLY A 387 5.85 -2.57 16.66
C GLY A 387 5.88 -1.34 17.55
N ASN A 388 6.99 -1.02 18.22
CA ASN A 388 7.06 0.21 18.99
C ASN A 388 7.08 1.42 18.04
N MET A 389 6.25 2.41 18.34
CA MET A 389 6.11 3.62 17.52
C MET A 389 7.31 4.54 17.67
N PHE A 390 7.90 4.94 16.55
CA PHE A 390 8.88 6.02 16.49
C PHE A 390 8.22 7.38 16.28
N TRP A 391 7.29 7.45 15.33
CA TRP A 391 6.57 8.67 15.05
C TRP A 391 5.22 8.38 14.41
N MET A 392 4.33 9.37 14.53
CA MET A 392 3.05 9.46 13.84
C MET A 392 2.97 10.82 13.14
N LYS A 393 2.49 10.82 11.89
CA LYS A 393 2.32 12.03 11.07
C LYS A 393 0.95 12.02 10.42
N THR A 394 0.40 13.21 10.24
CA THR A 394 -0.82 13.43 9.46
C THR A 394 -0.52 14.33 8.28
N ILE A 395 -1.07 14.01 7.11
CA ILE A 395 -0.92 14.81 5.89
C ILE A 395 -2.31 14.96 5.28
N GLY A 396 -2.74 16.18 5.05
CA GLY A 396 -4.03 16.39 4.39
C GLY A 396 -4.31 17.83 4.03
N GLY A 397 -5.43 18.04 3.34
CA GLY A 397 -5.82 19.30 2.73
C GLY A 397 -7.31 19.56 2.83
N THR A 398 -7.86 20.32 1.89
CA THR A 398 -9.30 20.63 1.87
C THR A 398 -10.17 19.49 1.32
N GLY A 399 -9.55 18.45 0.75
CA GLY A 399 -10.24 17.29 0.20
C GLY A 399 -10.39 16.16 1.21
N SER A 400 -10.79 14.99 0.70
CA SER A 400 -10.74 13.73 1.44
C SER A 400 -9.61 12.89 0.86
N GLU A 401 -8.59 12.59 1.66
CA GLU A 401 -7.46 11.76 1.26
C GLU A 401 -7.61 10.31 1.72
N THR A 402 -7.45 9.36 0.80
CA THR A 402 -7.37 7.93 1.11
C THR A 402 -6.10 7.34 0.51
N VAL A 403 -5.34 6.56 1.30
CA VAL A 403 -4.09 5.95 0.83
C VAL A 403 -4.35 4.58 0.20
N SER A 404 -3.82 4.38 -1.01
CA SER A 404 -3.85 3.10 -1.71
C SER A 404 -2.50 2.37 -1.61
N THR A 405 -1.37 3.07 -1.59
CA THR A 405 -0.03 2.44 -1.54
C THR A 405 0.99 3.31 -0.82
N ILE A 406 1.94 2.66 -0.14
CA ILE A 406 3.17 3.27 0.36
C ILE A 406 4.38 2.40 -0.03
N ARG A 407 5.50 3.05 -0.38
CA ARG A 407 6.78 2.42 -0.73
C ARG A 407 7.95 3.23 -0.18
N GLU A 408 8.94 2.57 0.44
CA GLU A 408 10.24 3.18 0.72
C GLU A 408 10.98 3.44 -0.60
N THR A 409 11.45 4.68 -0.83
CA THR A 409 12.25 5.04 -2.01
C THR A 409 13.74 4.80 -1.78
N GLU A 410 14.54 4.76 -2.86
CA GLU A 410 15.98 4.46 -2.81
C GLU A 410 16.78 5.40 -1.88
N ASP A 411 16.34 6.64 -1.75
CA ASP A 411 16.91 7.67 -0.87
C ASP A 411 16.41 7.56 0.60
N GLY A 412 15.69 6.49 0.94
CA GLY A 412 15.11 6.24 2.27
C GLY A 412 13.85 7.05 2.56
N GLY A 413 13.35 7.86 1.62
CA GLY A 413 12.07 8.54 1.71
C GLY A 413 10.88 7.61 1.54
N LEU A 414 9.67 8.17 1.51
CA LEU A 414 8.44 7.42 1.29
C LEU A 414 7.70 7.98 0.10
N LEU A 415 7.33 7.12 -0.85
CA LEU A 415 6.30 7.39 -1.86
C LEU A 415 4.95 6.95 -1.31
N ILE A 416 3.98 7.86 -1.35
CA ILE A 416 2.60 7.62 -0.93
C ILE A 416 1.70 7.90 -2.14
N CYS A 417 0.89 6.93 -2.51
CA CYS A 417 -0.11 7.03 -3.57
C CYS A 417 -1.50 6.86 -2.98
N GLY A 418 -2.46 7.61 -3.49
CA GLY A 418 -3.83 7.56 -3.00
C GLY A 418 -4.77 8.46 -3.78
N THR A 419 -5.99 8.59 -3.29
CA THR A 419 -7.03 9.42 -3.90
C THR A 419 -7.25 10.65 -3.03
N ASN A 420 -7.26 11.83 -3.66
CA ASN A 420 -7.81 13.05 -3.08
C ASN A 420 -9.17 13.30 -3.74
N SER A 421 -10.22 13.39 -2.93
CA SER A 421 -11.57 13.67 -3.39
C SER A 421 -12.01 15.05 -2.92
N LEU A 422 -12.08 16.00 -3.85
CA LEU A 422 -12.58 17.35 -3.59
C LEU A 422 -13.94 17.51 -4.26
N SER A 423 -14.98 17.87 -3.50
CA SER A 423 -16.36 18.01 -4.02
C SER A 423 -16.84 16.78 -4.81
N ASN A 424 -16.51 15.58 -4.33
CA ASN A 424 -16.80 14.28 -4.96
C ASN A 424 -16.14 14.07 -6.34
N VAL A 425 -15.08 14.80 -6.66
CA VAL A 425 -14.26 14.58 -7.84
C VAL A 425 -12.92 13.97 -7.41
N PRO A 426 -12.74 12.64 -7.54
CA PRO A 426 -11.50 11.99 -7.16
C PRO A 426 -10.36 12.31 -8.15
N SER A 427 -9.16 12.51 -7.61
CA SER A 427 -7.90 12.62 -8.34
C SER A 427 -6.85 11.77 -7.66
N ILE A 428 -5.93 11.18 -8.43
CA ILE A 428 -4.81 10.45 -7.86
C ILE A 428 -3.79 11.45 -7.32
N PHE A 429 -3.29 11.24 -6.12
CA PHE A 429 -2.10 11.94 -5.63
C PHE A 429 -0.88 11.02 -5.62
N LEU A 430 0.29 11.61 -5.86
CA LEU A 430 1.56 11.07 -5.41
C LEU A 430 2.23 12.09 -4.50
N ILE A 431 2.62 11.63 -3.32
CA ILE A 431 3.35 12.40 -2.32
C ILE A 431 4.67 11.70 -2.06
N LYS A 432 5.76 12.46 -1.99
CA LYS A 432 7.05 11.96 -1.52
C LYS A 432 7.49 12.71 -0.26
N THR A 433 7.83 11.97 0.78
CA THR A 433 8.37 12.49 2.04
C THR A 433 9.84 12.11 2.20
N ASP A 434 10.52 12.74 3.15
CA ASP A 434 11.78 12.20 3.66
C ASP A 434 11.55 10.97 4.56
N ARG A 435 12.64 10.37 5.04
CA ARG A 435 12.62 9.19 5.93
C ARG A 435 11.89 9.40 7.26
N GLU A 436 11.70 10.65 7.68
CA GLU A 436 11.00 11.02 8.93
C GLU A 436 9.51 11.32 8.69
N GLY A 437 9.00 11.00 7.49
CA GLY A 437 7.62 11.26 7.10
C GLY A 437 7.33 12.75 6.89
N LYS A 438 8.34 13.60 6.72
CA LYS A 438 8.15 15.05 6.53
C LYS A 438 8.06 15.40 5.05
N LEU A 439 7.06 16.20 4.71
CA LEU A 439 7.07 17.02 3.50
C LEU A 439 8.18 18.07 3.67
N LYS A 440 9.05 18.19 2.67
CA LYS A 440 10.03 19.28 2.62
C LYS A 440 9.69 20.16 1.43
N ASP A 441 9.67 21.47 1.65
CA ASP A 441 9.47 22.49 0.63
C ASP A 441 10.65 22.56 -0.35
#